data_AF-A0A7C1GXV9-F1
#
_entry.id   AF-A0A7C1GXV9-F1
#
_cell.length_a   1.000
_cell.length_b   1.000
_cell.length_c   1.000
_cell.angle_alpha   90.00
_cell.angle_beta   90.00
_cell.angle_gamma   90.00
#
_symmetry.space_group_name_H-M   'P 1'
#
loop_
_entity.id
_entity.type
_entity.pdbx_description
1 polymer ?
#
loop_
_entity_poly.entity_id
_entity_poly.type
_entity_poly.pdbx_seq_one_letter_code
_entity_poly.pdbx_strand_id
1 'polypeptide(L)'
;PHGPYTNDIEFMLKLFKHFDSEYLRCNFDTGNTFIAGHDPLEYLKALRPYVSHCHIKDVSEGLAAAVRGEETGIACSEVPIGGGVNAENIKNCIAYLKETNWDGVVSLECHGADDNIRQSVEFLRALV
;
A
#
# COMPACT_ATOMS: atom_id res chain seq x y z
N PRO A 1 1.71 -5.36 -3.71
CA PRO A 1 1.23 -6.56 -4.45
C PRO A 1 -0.10 -6.28 -5.18
N HIS A 2 -0.32 -6.90 -6.34
CA HIS A 2 -1.62 -6.95 -7.01
C HIS A 2 -1.76 -8.28 -7.76
N GLY A 3 -2.94 -8.89 -7.72
CA GLY A 3 -3.25 -10.13 -8.43
C GLY A 3 -4.10 -11.11 -7.63
N PRO A 4 -4.63 -12.17 -8.27
CA PRO A 4 -5.59 -13.09 -7.64
C PRO A 4 -5.00 -13.86 -6.45
N TYR A 5 -3.69 -14.11 -6.45
CA TYR A 5 -3.00 -14.79 -5.35
C TYR A 5 -2.44 -13.83 -4.31
N THR A 6 -2.01 -12.64 -4.73
CA THR A 6 -1.28 -11.70 -3.87
C THR A 6 -2.20 -10.76 -3.09
N ASN A 7 -3.50 -10.79 -3.40
CA ASN A 7 -4.58 -10.19 -2.61
C ASN A 7 -5.27 -11.21 -1.68
N ASP A 8 -5.05 -12.50 -1.87
CA ASP A 8 -5.53 -13.52 -0.93
C ASP A 8 -4.57 -13.59 0.27
N ILE A 9 -5.04 -13.08 1.41
CA ILE A 9 -4.24 -13.05 2.64
C ILE A 9 -3.88 -14.46 3.13
N GLU A 10 -4.77 -15.44 2.98
CA GLU A 10 -4.49 -16.81 3.40
C GLU A 10 -3.44 -17.44 2.49
N PHE A 11 -3.53 -17.20 1.18
CA PHE A 11 -2.52 -17.63 0.23
C PHE A 11 -1.17 -17.01 0.55
N MET A 12 -1.11 -15.69 0.75
CA MET A 12 0.13 -14.98 1.07
C MET A 12 0.78 -15.51 2.34
N LEU A 13 0.00 -15.76 3.39
CA LEU A 13 0.51 -16.35 4.63
C LEU A 13 1.00 -17.78 4.41
N LYS A 14 0.30 -18.61 3.62
CA LYS A 14 0.76 -19.96 3.25
C LYS A 14 2.05 -19.90 2.46
N LEU A 15 2.16 -18.99 1.49
CA LEU A 15 3.35 -18.78 0.65
C LEU A 15 4.57 -18.47 1.51
N PHE A 16 4.49 -17.43 2.36
CA PHE A 16 5.63 -17.05 3.19
C PHE A 16 6.00 -18.13 4.20
N LYS A 17 5.02 -18.78 4.84
CA LYS A 17 5.28 -19.89 5.78
C LYS A 17 5.86 -21.13 5.09
N HIS A 18 5.50 -21.39 3.84
CA HIS A 18 5.99 -22.55 3.11
C HIS A 18 7.49 -22.43 2.81
N PHE A 19 7.93 -21.25 2.37
CA PHE A 19 9.33 -21.02 2.04
C PHE A 19 10.19 -20.64 3.24
N ASP A 20 9.60 -20.00 4.26
CA ASP A 20 10.26 -19.57 5.51
C ASP A 20 11.68 -19.03 5.30
N SER A 21 11.80 -18.06 4.38
CA SER A 21 13.09 -17.56 3.90
C SER A 21 13.18 -16.05 4.07
N GLU A 22 14.34 -15.57 4.55
CA GLU A 22 14.60 -14.15 4.67
C GLU A 22 14.66 -13.42 3.31
N TYR A 23 14.92 -14.16 2.23
CA TYR A 23 15.03 -13.65 0.87
C TYR A 23 13.68 -13.51 0.15
N LEU A 24 12.59 -14.02 0.74
CA LEU A 24 11.24 -13.86 0.21
C LEU A 24 10.42 -12.95 1.13
N ARG A 25 10.19 -11.71 0.68
CA ARG A 25 9.51 -10.66 1.46
C ARG A 25 8.40 -9.99 0.65
N CYS A 26 7.56 -9.22 1.35
CA CYS A 26 6.43 -8.51 0.80
C CYS A 26 6.80 -7.05 0.48
N ASN A 27 6.53 -6.64 -0.77
CA ASN A 27 6.34 -5.25 -1.13
C ASN A 27 4.86 -4.89 -0.95
N PHE A 28 4.51 -4.30 0.18
CA PHE A 28 3.15 -3.88 0.51
C PHE A 28 2.77 -2.64 -0.31
N ASP A 29 1.52 -2.54 -0.76
CA ASP A 29 1.05 -1.43 -1.59
C ASP A 29 -0.30 -0.93 -1.07
N THR A 30 -0.33 0.29 -0.55
CA THR A 30 -1.53 0.84 0.08
C THR A 30 -2.69 1.01 -0.91
N GLY A 31 -2.39 1.37 -2.16
CA GLY A 31 -3.40 1.68 -3.17
C GLY A 31 -3.96 0.41 -3.78
N ASN A 32 -3.10 -0.53 -4.16
CA ASN A 32 -3.55 -1.81 -4.71
C ASN A 32 -4.33 -2.64 -3.69
N THR A 33 -3.90 -2.63 -2.42
CA THR A 33 -4.66 -3.28 -1.33
C THR A 33 -6.06 -2.67 -1.18
N PHE A 34 -6.16 -1.34 -1.23
CA PHE A 34 -7.43 -0.63 -1.15
C PHE A 34 -8.34 -0.94 -2.35
N ILE A 35 -7.79 -0.93 -3.57
CA ILE A 35 -8.51 -1.27 -4.81
C ILE A 35 -9.00 -2.70 -4.80
N ALA A 36 -8.23 -3.65 -4.27
CA ALA A 36 -8.67 -5.03 -4.11
C ALA A 36 -9.84 -5.21 -3.14
N GLY A 37 -10.35 -4.14 -2.54
CA GLY A 37 -11.47 -4.14 -1.61
C GLY A 37 -11.08 -4.39 -0.15
N HIS A 38 -9.79 -4.55 0.13
CA HIS A 38 -9.30 -4.73 1.50
C HIS A 38 -9.21 -3.41 2.26
N ASP A 39 -9.17 -3.53 3.58
CA ASP A 39 -8.66 -2.46 4.45
C ASP A 39 -7.12 -2.52 4.45
N PRO A 40 -6.42 -1.45 4.03
CA PRO A 40 -4.95 -1.48 3.96
C PRO A 40 -4.26 -1.70 5.30
N LEU A 41 -4.80 -1.17 6.40
CA LEU A 41 -4.18 -1.33 7.72
C LEU A 41 -4.30 -2.77 8.19
N GLU A 42 -5.47 -3.38 8.06
CA GLU A 42 -5.68 -4.77 8.49
C GLU A 42 -4.86 -5.75 7.64
N TYR A 43 -4.77 -5.51 6.33
CA TYR A 43 -3.90 -6.31 5.45
C TYR A 43 -2.42 -6.16 5.83
N LEU A 44 -1.99 -4.93 6.12
CA LEU A 44 -0.63 -4.64 6.58
C LEU A 44 -0.31 -5.34 7.90
N LYS A 45 -1.21 -5.27 8.89
CA LYS A 45 -1.05 -5.97 10.18
C LYS A 45 -0.84 -7.47 9.98
N ALA A 46 -1.63 -8.09 9.11
CA ALA A 46 -1.53 -9.51 8.84
C ALA A 46 -0.20 -9.90 8.17
N LEU A 47 0.34 -9.05 7.28
CA LEU A 47 1.59 -9.31 6.57
C LEU A 47 2.84 -8.70 7.21
N ARG A 48 2.70 -7.93 8.30
CA ARG A 48 3.79 -7.14 8.91
C ARG A 48 5.11 -7.88 9.09
N PRO A 49 5.18 -9.16 9.52
CA PRO A 49 6.44 -9.90 9.64
C PRO A 49 7.19 -10.12 8.32
N TYR A 50 6.49 -10.01 7.19
CA TYR A 50 7.02 -10.27 5.86
C TYR A 50 7.29 -8.99 5.08
N VAL A 51 6.81 -7.82 5.53
CA VAL A 51 6.97 -6.54 4.82
C VAL A 51 8.41 -6.02 4.93
N SER A 52 9.05 -5.82 3.78
CA SER A 52 10.39 -5.19 3.69
C SER A 52 10.39 -3.91 2.85
N HIS A 53 9.34 -3.69 2.05
CA HIS A 53 9.17 -2.51 1.22
C HIS A 53 7.71 -2.10 1.17
N CYS A 54 7.46 -0.80 1.02
CA CYS A 54 6.11 -0.25 0.89
C CYS A 54 6.03 0.70 -0.31
N HIS A 55 5.13 0.43 -1.23
CA HIS A 55 4.63 1.43 -2.17
C HIS A 55 3.48 2.19 -1.51
N ILE A 56 3.66 3.50 -1.35
CA ILE A 56 2.61 4.39 -0.89
C ILE A 56 1.93 4.96 -2.12
N LYS A 57 0.67 4.57 -2.30
CA LYS A 57 -0.20 4.95 -3.40
C LYS A 57 -1.57 5.32 -2.85
N ASP A 58 -2.02 6.53 -3.19
CA ASP A 58 -3.38 6.98 -2.90
C ASP A 58 -4.30 6.72 -4.10
N VAL A 59 -5.60 6.87 -3.96
CA VAL A 59 -6.59 6.53 -4.97
C VAL A 59 -7.61 7.65 -5.09
N SER A 60 -7.89 8.11 -6.31
CA SER A 60 -8.92 9.13 -6.54
C SER A 60 -10.32 8.57 -6.28
N GLU A 61 -11.27 9.43 -5.90
CA GLU A 61 -12.65 9.02 -5.63
C GLU A 61 -13.31 8.34 -6.85
N GLY A 62 -13.15 8.93 -8.04
CA GLY A 62 -13.71 8.38 -9.27
C GLY A 62 -13.13 7.00 -9.63
N LEU A 63 -11.82 6.81 -9.44
CA LEU A 63 -11.18 5.51 -9.69
C LEU A 63 -11.64 4.48 -8.65
N ALA A 64 -11.70 4.85 -7.37
CA ALA A 64 -12.21 3.98 -6.32
C ALA A 64 -13.66 3.55 -6.59
N ALA A 65 -14.53 4.48 -6.98
CA ALA A 65 -15.92 4.18 -7.31
C ALA A 65 -16.07 3.26 -8.53
N ALA A 66 -15.13 3.31 -9.47
CA ALA A 66 -15.18 2.55 -10.71
C ALA A 66 -14.69 1.11 -10.57
N VAL A 67 -13.64 0.85 -9.76
CA VAL A 67 -12.93 -0.44 -9.81
C VAL A 67 -12.64 -1.09 -8.45
N ARG A 68 -13.00 -0.45 -7.32
CA ARG A 68 -12.71 -1.02 -5.99
C ARG A 68 -13.53 -2.29 -5.74
N GLY A 69 -12.83 -3.37 -5.38
CA GLY A 69 -13.40 -4.70 -5.13
C GLY A 69 -13.61 -5.53 -6.39
N GLU A 70 -13.46 -4.92 -7.57
CA GLU A 70 -13.58 -5.60 -8.87
C GLU A 70 -12.19 -5.88 -9.46
N GLU A 71 -11.27 -4.91 -9.32
CA GLU A 71 -9.90 -5.03 -9.79
C GLU A 71 -8.93 -5.39 -8.67
N THR A 72 -7.81 -6.00 -9.06
CA THR A 72 -6.77 -6.41 -8.10
C THR A 72 -5.73 -5.33 -7.82
N GLY A 73 -5.74 -4.23 -8.59
CA GLY A 73 -4.82 -3.11 -8.49
C GLY A 73 -5.01 -2.09 -9.62
N ILE A 74 -4.22 -1.02 -9.61
CA ILE A 74 -4.24 0.05 -10.61
C ILE A 74 -2.82 0.40 -11.08
N ALA A 75 -2.69 0.77 -12.36
CA ALA A 75 -1.41 1.08 -12.99
C ALA A 75 -0.77 2.37 -12.44
N CYS A 76 -1.52 3.45 -12.30
CA CYS A 76 -1.02 4.72 -11.77
C CYS A 76 -2.13 5.48 -11.03
N SER A 77 -1.76 6.19 -9.97
CA SER A 77 -2.66 7.12 -9.30
C SER A 77 -2.51 8.52 -9.87
N GLU A 78 -3.62 9.08 -10.35
CA GLU A 78 -3.66 10.45 -10.90
C GLU A 78 -3.63 11.54 -9.81
N VAL A 79 -3.86 11.16 -8.55
CA VAL A 79 -3.87 12.07 -7.41
C VAL A 79 -2.54 12.01 -6.65
N PRO A 80 -2.11 13.13 -6.02
CA PRO A 80 -1.02 13.09 -5.06
C PRO A 80 -1.41 12.24 -3.84
N ILE A 81 -0.39 11.69 -3.18
CA ILE A 81 -0.56 10.98 -1.92
C ILE A 81 -1.07 11.95 -0.86
N GLY A 82 -2.19 11.63 -0.22
CA GLY A 82 -2.89 12.50 0.72
C GLY A 82 -4.06 13.28 0.12
N GLY A 83 -4.20 13.27 -1.21
CA GLY A 83 -5.29 13.95 -1.93
C GLY A 83 -6.44 13.03 -2.35
N GLY A 84 -6.32 11.72 -2.12
CA GLY A 84 -7.32 10.72 -2.49
C GLY A 84 -8.15 10.20 -1.33
N VAL A 85 -9.04 9.27 -1.64
CA VAL A 85 -9.94 8.63 -0.67
C VAL A 85 -9.23 7.60 0.23
N ASN A 86 -7.98 7.25 -0.07
CA ASN A 86 -7.18 6.31 0.70
C ASN A 86 -6.22 7.00 1.68
N ALA A 87 -6.19 8.34 1.72
CA ALA A 87 -5.27 9.14 2.52
C ALA A 87 -5.27 8.76 4.02
N GLU A 88 -6.44 8.51 4.60
CA GLU A 88 -6.53 8.16 6.03
C GLU A 88 -5.95 6.76 6.32
N ASN A 89 -6.20 5.80 5.44
CA ASN A 89 -5.60 4.47 5.57
C ASN A 89 -4.07 4.53 5.45
N ILE A 90 -3.55 5.40 4.58
CA ILE A 90 -2.10 5.62 4.46
C ILE A 90 -1.52 6.14 5.78
N LYS A 91 -2.14 7.15 6.40
CA LYS A 91 -1.70 7.66 7.72
C LYS A 91 -1.68 6.55 8.76
N ASN A 92 -2.74 5.76 8.82
CA ASN A 92 -2.85 4.66 9.77
C ASN A 92 -1.79 3.58 9.52
N CYS A 93 -1.50 3.25 8.26
CA CYS A 93 -0.42 2.31 7.90
C CYS A 93 0.94 2.84 8.36
N ILE A 94 1.27 4.10 8.09
CA ILE A 94 2.55 4.71 8.49
C ILE A 94 2.65 4.75 10.02
N ALA A 95 1.59 5.14 10.72
CA ALA A 95 1.56 5.14 12.18
C ALA A 95 1.82 3.74 12.77
N TYR A 96 1.19 2.71 12.21
CA TYR A 96 1.40 1.32 12.62
C TYR A 96 2.82 0.81 12.32
N LEU A 97 3.41 1.18 11.17
CA LEU A 97 4.80 0.83 10.86
C LEU A 97 5.77 1.46 11.86
N LYS A 98 5.52 2.71 12.29
CA LYS A 98 6.27 3.36 13.37
C LYS A 98 6.10 2.65 14.71
N GLU A 99 4.85 2.37 15.10
CA GLU A 99 4.52 1.67 16.35
C GLU A 99 5.24 0.32 16.45
N THR A 100 5.36 -0.38 15.32
CA THR A 100 6.00 -1.69 15.24
C THR A 100 7.48 -1.65 14.89
N ASN A 101 8.13 -0.48 15.03
CA ASN A 101 9.56 -0.26 14.77
C ASN A 101 10.04 -0.86 13.43
N TRP A 102 9.26 -0.65 12.37
CA TRP A 102 9.66 -1.11 11.03
C TRP A 102 10.78 -0.24 10.46
N ASP A 103 11.79 -0.88 9.89
CA ASP A 103 13.03 -0.27 9.39
C ASP A 103 13.22 -0.44 7.86
N GLY A 104 12.12 -0.67 7.13
CA GLY A 104 12.14 -0.80 5.68
C GLY A 104 12.05 0.53 4.93
N VAL A 105 11.79 0.45 3.63
CA VAL A 105 11.74 1.62 2.73
C VAL A 105 10.31 1.88 2.24
N VAL A 106 9.90 3.15 2.32
CA VAL A 106 8.69 3.66 1.66
C VAL A 106 9.06 4.30 0.32
N SER A 107 8.31 3.97 -0.73
CA SER A 107 8.43 4.54 -2.06
C SER A 107 7.13 5.26 -2.43
N LEU A 108 7.24 6.45 -3.03
CA LEU A 108 6.07 7.18 -3.53
C LEU A 108 5.68 6.62 -4.90
N GLU A 109 4.43 6.19 -5.05
CA GLU A 109 3.89 5.75 -6.33
C GLU A 109 2.68 6.61 -6.71
N CYS A 110 2.94 7.65 -7.49
CA CYS A 110 1.95 8.59 -8.01
C CYS A 110 2.31 9.00 -9.45
N HIS A 111 1.39 9.64 -10.16
CA HIS A 111 1.66 10.18 -11.49
C HIS A 111 2.84 11.17 -11.44
N GLY A 112 3.82 10.97 -12.32
CA GLY A 112 5.13 11.64 -12.28
C GLY A 112 5.17 13.11 -12.69
N ALA A 113 4.10 13.86 -12.44
CA ALA A 113 4.07 15.31 -12.64
C ALA A 113 4.67 16.02 -11.40
N ASP A 114 5.39 17.12 -11.63
CA ASP A 114 6.12 17.86 -10.59
C ASP A 114 5.26 18.20 -9.37
N ASP A 115 4.05 18.71 -9.59
CA ASP A 115 3.14 19.08 -8.49
C ASP A 115 2.59 17.87 -7.73
N ASN A 116 2.35 16.74 -8.41
CA ASN A 116 1.91 15.51 -7.75
C ASN A 116 3.01 14.94 -6.87
N ILE A 117 4.24 14.88 -7.38
CA ILE A 117 5.40 14.42 -6.63
C ILE A 117 5.63 15.34 -5.42
N ARG A 118 5.66 16.67 -5.63
CA ARG A 118 5.90 17.65 -4.56
C ARG A 118 4.88 17.51 -3.43
N GLN A 119 3.59 17.51 -3.76
CA GLN A 119 2.52 17.37 -2.76
C GLN A 119 2.58 16.02 -2.03
N SER A 120 2.86 14.93 -2.75
CA SER A 120 3.01 13.61 -2.16
C SER A 120 4.18 13.54 -1.17
N VAL A 121 5.30 14.19 -1.50
CA VAL A 121 6.46 14.29 -0.62
C VAL A 121 6.15 15.15 0.61
N GLU A 122 5.49 16.29 0.43
CA GLU A 122 5.06 17.17 1.53
C GLU A 122 4.16 16.42 2.52
N PHE A 123 3.17 15.68 2.01
CA PHE A 123 2.28 14.85 2.83
C PHE A 123 3.04 13.76 3.59
N LEU A 124 3.85 12.95 2.90
CA LEU A 124 4.55 11.82 3.55
C LEU A 124 5.60 12.28 4.56
N ARG A 125 6.33 13.37 4.30
CA ARG A 125 7.32 13.91 5.24
C ARG A 125 6.72 14.33 6.57
N ALA A 126 5.46 14.73 6.60
CA ALA A 126 4.77 15.05 7.86
C ALA A 126 4.41 13.80 8.68
N LEU A 127 4.43 12.61 8.05
CA LEU A 127 4.02 11.34 8.66
C LEU A 127 5.19 10.45 9.06
N VAL A 128 6.34 10.53 8.38
CA VAL A 128 7.56 9.73 8.65
C VAL A 128 8.48 10.35 9.69
#